data_AF-A0AA97CW73-F1
#
_entry.id   AF-A0AA97CW73-F1
#
_cell.length_a   1.000
_cell.length_b   1.000
_cell.length_c   1.000
_cell.angle_alpha   90.00
_cell.angle_beta   90.00
_cell.angle_gamma   90.00
#
_symmetry.space_group_name_H-M   'P 1'
#
loop_
_entity.id
_entity.type
_entity.pdbx_description
1 polymer ?
#
loop_
_entity_poly.entity_id
_entity_poly.type
_entity_poly.pdbx_seq_one_letter_code
_entity_poly.pdbx_strand_id
1 'polypeptide(L)' 'MHTPGRRYDRGVVSPEEVHNIAFSKPPLGKRGYNEDEVDAFLDEVEATLTELSQRLSKYETL' A
#
# COMPACT_ATOMS: atom_id res chain seq x y z
N MET A 1 5.02 -10.22 33.36
CA MET A 1 5.48 -9.11 32.50
C MET A 1 4.95 -9.38 31.10
N HIS A 2 3.77 -8.85 30.79
CA HIS A 2 3.12 -8.96 29.48
C HIS A 2 3.67 -7.84 28.60
N THR A 3 4.28 -8.17 27.47
CA THR A 3 4.77 -7.19 26.50
C THR A 3 3.67 -6.95 25.47
N PRO A 4 2.96 -5.80 25.47
CA PRO A 4 1.96 -5.55 24.45
C PRO A 4 2.64 -5.22 23.11
N GLY A 5 2.30 -6.02 22.09
CA GLY A 5 1.95 -5.50 20.77
C GLY A 5 3.02 -4.80 19.97
N ARG A 6 4.05 -5.53 19.52
CA ARG A 6 4.51 -5.30 18.15
C ARG A 6 3.66 -6.17 17.21
N ARG A 7 3.05 -5.52 16.21
CA ARG A 7 2.63 -6.06 14.89
C ARG A 7 1.16 -6.44 14.67
N TYR A 8 0.25 -5.48 14.78
CA TYR A 8 -0.81 -5.35 13.75
C TYR A 8 -0.43 -4.36 12.64
N ASP A 9 0.57 -3.51 12.89
CA ASP A 9 1.05 -2.46 11.99
C ASP A 9 1.92 -2.95 10.81
N ARG A 10 2.09 -4.28 10.63
CA ARG A 10 2.90 -4.83 9.52
C ARG A 10 2.06 -5.44 8.39
N GLY A 11 0.74 -5.27 8.44
CA GLY A 11 -0.20 -5.82 7.45
C GLY A 11 -1.10 -4.77 6.81
N VAL A 12 -1.01 -3.50 7.23
CA VAL A 12 -1.75 -2.39 6.63
C VAL A 12 -0.78 -1.64 5.75
N VAL A 13 -1.09 -1.58 4.45
CA VAL A 13 -0.38 -0.72 3.49
C VAL A 13 -1.12 0.61 3.47
N SER A 14 -0.40 1.70 3.71
CA SER A 14 -0.96 3.05 3.62
C SER A 14 -0.99 3.56 2.18
N PRO A 15 -1.86 4.54 1.85
CA PRO A 15 -1.83 5.19 0.53
C PRO A 15 -0.46 5.82 0.20
N GLU A 16 0.19 6.43 1.19
CA GLU A 16 1.51 7.05 1.04
C GLU A 16 2.61 6.02 0.74
N GLU A 17 2.53 4.83 1.33
CA GLU A 17 3.44 3.73 1.00
C GLU A 17 3.23 3.21 -0.44
N VAL A 18 1.99 3.20 -0.95
CA VAL A 18 1.71 2.84 -2.35
C VAL A 18 2.28 3.89 -3.30
N HIS A 19 2.10 5.17 -2.99
CA HIS A 19 2.59 6.27 -3.81
C HIS A 19 4.13 6.30 -3.92
N ASN A 20 4.81 5.98 -2.82
CA ASN A 20 6.27 6.10 -2.73
C ASN A 20 7.04 4.82 -3.14
N ILE A 21 6.35 3.73 -3.46
CA ILE A 21 7.02 2.46 -3.74
C ILE A 21 7.73 2.49 -5.10
N ALA A 22 8.93 1.93 -5.14
CA ALA A 22 9.68 1.76 -6.38
C ALA A 22 10.00 0.28 -6.61
N PHE A 23 9.73 -0.22 -7.82
CA PHE A 23 10.07 -1.60 -8.20
C PHE A 23 11.44 -1.67 -8.89
N SER A 24 12.21 -2.70 -8.55
CA SER A 24 13.46 -3.01 -9.24
C SER A 24 13.19 -3.60 -10.63
N LYS A 25 14.06 -3.32 -11.59
CA LYS A 25 14.01 -3.93 -12.92
C LYS A 25 14.10 -5.47 -12.84
N PRO A 26 13.42 -6.20 -13.75
CA PRO A 26 13.49 -7.66 -13.77
C PRO A 26 14.93 -8.14 -14.05
N PRO A 27 15.31 -9.34 -13.57
CA PRO A 27 16.60 -9.95 -13.91
C PRO A 27 16.79 -10.10 -15.43
N LEU A 28 18.05 -10.10 -15.88
CA LEU A 28 18.37 -10.26 -17.29
C LEU A 28 17.67 -11.49 -17.91
N GLY A 29 17.05 -11.30 -19.08
CA GLY A 29 16.34 -12.36 -19.80
C GLY A 29 14.96 -12.70 -19.25
N LYS A 30 14.45 -11.98 -18.24
CA LYS A 30 13.07 -12.08 -17.76
C LYS A 30 12.25 -10.87 -18.23
N ARG A 31 10.98 -11.09 -18.54
CA ARG A 31 10.03 -10.01 -18.79
C ARG A 31 9.41 -9.58 -17.46
N GLY A 32 9.37 -8.27 -17.22
CA GLY A 32 8.60 -7.66 -16.14
C GLY A 32 7.20 -7.28 -16.60
N TYR A 33 6.44 -6.66 -15.71
CA TYR A 33 5.19 -6.00 -16.06
C TYR A 33 5.44 -4.73 -16.88
N ASN A 34 4.41 -4.27 -17.59
CA ASN A 34 4.42 -2.97 -18.25
C ASN A 34 4.32 -1.87 -17.17
N GLU A 35 5.26 -0.94 -17.15
CA GLU A 35 5.37 0.13 -16.14
C GLU A 35 4.10 0.98 -16.13
N ASP A 36 3.63 1.43 -17.30
CA ASP A 36 2.41 2.24 -17.42
C ASP A 36 1.16 1.53 -16.88
N GLU A 37 1.06 0.21 -17.05
CA GLU A 37 -0.08 -0.58 -16.53
C GLU A 37 0.01 -0.79 -15.02
N VAL A 38 1.23 -0.95 -14.49
CA VAL A 38 1.46 -1.06 -13.04
C VAL A 38 1.14 0.26 -12.37
N ASP A 39 1.62 1.38 -12.92
CA ASP A 39 1.38 2.71 -12.37
C ASP A 39 -0.12 3.04 -12.34
N ALA A 40 -0.83 2.82 -13.45
CA ALA A 40 -2.29 3.01 -13.50
C ALA A 40 -3.04 2.14 -12.47
N PHE A 41 -2.57 0.91 -12.23
CA PHE A 41 -3.14 0.05 -11.21
C PHE A 41 -2.84 0.55 -9.78
N LEU A 42 -1.62 1.06 -9.54
CA LEU A 42 -1.27 1.63 -8.23
C LEU A 42 -2.11 2.87 -7.91
N ASP A 43 -2.45 3.70 -8.89
CA ASP A 43 -3.36 4.85 -8.72
C ASP A 43 -4.74 4.39 -8.20
N GLU A 44 -5.31 3.31 -8.76
CA GLU A 44 -6.59 2.76 -8.32
C GLU A 44 -6.53 2.19 -6.89
N VAL A 45 -5.41 1.53 -6.55
CA VAL A 45 -5.16 1.00 -5.21
C VAL A 45 -5.02 2.14 -4.20
N GLU A 46 -4.25 3.18 -4.52
CA GLU A 46 -4.06 4.36 -3.68
C GLU A 46 -5.39 5.05 -3.39
N ALA A 47 -6.22 5.26 -4.41
CA ALA A 47 -7.54 5.86 -4.28
C ALA A 47 -8.44 5.03 -3.34
N THR A 48 -8.45 3.71 -3.50
CA THR A 48 -9.24 2.79 -2.67
C THR A 48 -8.77 2.79 -1.22
N LEU A 49 -7.46 2.74 -0.98
CA LEU A 49 -6.89 2.77 0.36
C LEU A 49 -7.15 4.12 1.05
N THR A 50 -7.12 5.22 0.29
CA THR A 50 -7.43 6.55 0.80
C THR A 50 -8.87 6.62 1.30
N GLU A 51 -9.83 6.15 0.51
CA GLU A 51 -11.24 6.12 0.91
C GLU A 51 -11.44 5.22 2.15
N LEU A 52 -10.83 4.04 2.17
CA LEU A 52 -10.93 3.12 3.30
C LEU A 52 -10.35 3.74 4.58
N SER A 53 -9.19 4.39 4.49
CA SER A 53 -8.53 5.07 5.62
C SER A 53 -9.40 6.19 6.17
N GLN A 54 -9.97 7.04 5.29
CA GLN A 54 -10.90 8.11 5.69
C GLN A 54 -12.17 7.57 6.34
N ARG A 55 -12.69 6.45 5.83
CA ARG A 55 -13.89 5.83 6.38
C ARG A 55 -13.63 5.25 7.77
N LEU A 56 -12.47 4.63 7.98
CA LEU A 56 -12.08 4.07 9.28
C LEU A 56 -11.82 5.17 10.32
N SER A 57 -11.13 6.26 9.96
CA SER A 57 -10.89 7.37 10.88
C SER A 57 -12.18 8.03 11.37
N LYS A 58 -13.22 8.05 10.52
CA LYS A 58 -14.56 8.52 10.91
C LYS A 58 -15.16 7.73 12.08
N TYR A 59 -14.87 6.43 12.20
CA TYR A 59 -15.38 5.60 13.29
C TYR A 59 -14.58 5.74 14.59
N GLU A 60 -13.31 6.12 14.53
CA GLU A 60 -12.51 6.40 15.74
C GLU A 60 -12.85 7.75 16.38
N THR A 61 -13.45 8.67 15.62
CA THR A 61 -13.75 10.03 16.08
C THR A 61 -15.16 10.16 16.71
N LEU A 62 -15.90 9.05 16.86
CA LEU A 62 -17.23 8.97 17.51
C LEU A 62 -17.12 8.36 18.91
#